data_AF-A0A970YIP4-F1
#
_entry.id   AF-A0A970YIP4-F1
#
_cell.length_a   1.000
_cell.length_b   1.000
_cell.length_c   1.000
_cell.angle_alpha   90.00
_cell.angle_beta   90.00
_cell.angle_gamma   90.00
#
_symmetry.space_group_name_H-M   'P 1'
#
loop_
_entity.id
_entity.type
_entity.pdbx_description
1 polymer ?
#
loop_
_entity_poly.entity_id
_entity_poly.type
_entity_poly.pdbx_seq_one_letter_code
_entity_poly.pdbx_strand_id
1 'polypeptide(L)'
;MLSSSKRKYLAPILSVGFLVLIWFVASRLVSSSLLLPSPGETANELARIVSSARGWSNIAETCLKAFIGLFLALGFALVAGFLMGLLDALYDL
;
A
#
# COMPACT_ATOMS: atom_id res chain seq x y z
N MET A 1 -22.52 -25.47 -23.20
CA MET A 1 -21.74 -24.47 -23.95
C MET A 1 -21.92 -23.12 -23.27
N LEU A 2 -20.96 -22.68 -22.45
CA LEU A 2 -21.05 -21.39 -21.73
C LEU A 2 -20.44 -20.28 -22.59
N SER A 3 -21.27 -19.27 -22.91
CA SER A 3 -20.96 -18.09 -23.73
C SER A 3 -19.66 -17.39 -23.30
N SER A 4 -18.86 -17.03 -24.31
CA SER A 4 -17.50 -16.43 -24.23
C SER A 4 -17.35 -15.32 -23.19
N SER A 5 -18.35 -14.46 -23.01
CA SER A 5 -18.29 -13.35 -22.05
C SER A 5 -18.30 -13.78 -20.58
N LYS A 6 -19.00 -14.89 -20.23
CA LYS A 6 -19.06 -15.35 -18.84
C LYS A 6 -17.74 -15.97 -18.39
N ARG A 7 -16.98 -16.60 -19.30
CA ARG A 7 -15.64 -17.18 -19.02
C ARG A 7 -14.63 -16.12 -18.57
N LYS A 8 -14.69 -14.91 -19.13
CA LYS A 8 -13.74 -13.83 -18.83
C LYS A 8 -13.81 -13.37 -17.37
N TYR A 9 -14.98 -13.48 -16.74
CA TYR A 9 -15.17 -13.15 -15.32
C TYR A 9 -15.15 -14.39 -14.42
N LEU A 10 -15.65 -15.54 -14.89
CA LEU A 10 -15.62 -16.79 -14.12
C LEU A 10 -14.21 -17.33 -13.90
N ALA A 11 -13.31 -17.21 -14.88
CA ALA A 11 -11.94 -17.70 -14.76
C ALA A 11 -11.13 -17.00 -13.65
N PRO A 12 -11.11 -15.64 -13.55
CA PRO A 12 -10.41 -14.97 -12.45
C PRO A 12 -11.08 -15.23 -11.10
N ILE A 13 -12.41 -15.25 -11.01
CA ILE A 13 -13.11 -15.55 -9.75
C ILE A 13 -12.74 -16.96 -9.24
N LEU A 14 -12.73 -17.95 -10.14
CA LEU A 14 -12.36 -19.32 -9.79
C LEU A 14 -10.88 -19.41 -9.37
N SER A 15 -10.00 -18.67 -10.04
CA SER A 15 -8.57 -18.64 -9.71
C SER A 15 -8.31 -17.98 -8.35
N VAL A 16 -8.95 -16.85 -8.07
CA VAL A 16 -8.86 -16.18 -6.76
C VAL A 16 -9.43 -17.08 -5.67
N GLY A 17 -10.59 -17.72 -5.91
CA GLY A 17 -11.16 -18.68 -4.98
C GLY A 17 -10.21 -19.84 -4.67
N PHE A 18 -9.55 -20.40 -5.69
CA PHE A 18 -8.55 -21.46 -5.53
C PHE A 18 -7.35 -20.99 -4.70
N LEU A 19 -6.83 -19.79 -4.95
CA LEU A 19 -5.74 -19.21 -4.16
C LEU A 19 -6.12 -18.98 -2.69
N VAL A 20 -7.33 -18.47 -2.43
CA VAL A 20 -7.84 -18.30 -1.06
C VAL A 20 -7.97 -19.66 -0.36
N LEU A 21 -8.36 -20.69 -1.10
CA LEU A 21 -8.47 -22.05 -0.56
C LEU A 21 -7.09 -22.63 -0.21
N ILE A 22 -6.09 -22.45 -1.08
CA ILE A 22 -4.69 -22.81 -0.80
C ILE A 22 -4.18 -22.06 0.44
N TRP A 23 -4.43 -20.75 0.53
CA TRP A 23 -4.03 -19.96 1.68
C TRP A 23 -4.69 -20.45 2.96
N PHE A 24 -6.00 -20.71 2.94
CA PHE A 24 -6.69 -21.27 4.10
C PHE A 24 -6.10 -22.62 4.54
N VAL A 25 -5.79 -23.52 3.60
CA VAL A 25 -5.13 -24.80 3.92
C VAL A 25 -3.74 -24.55 4.52
N ALA A 26 -2.94 -23.67 3.91
CA ALA A 26 -1.62 -23.33 4.41
C ALA A 26 -1.66 -22.71 5.81
N SER A 27 -2.65 -21.87 6.11
CA SER A 27 -2.82 -21.24 7.43
C SER A 27 -3.09 -22.28 8.51
N ARG A 28 -3.90 -23.30 8.18
CA ARG A 28 -4.16 -24.43 9.07
C ARG A 28 -2.93 -25.30 9.28
N LEU A 29 -2.11 -25.52 8.26
CA LEU A 29 -0.87 -26.30 8.37
C LEU A 29 0.17 -25.60 9.24
N VAL A 30 0.35 -24.29 9.06
CA VAL A 30 1.32 -23.51 9.84
C VAL A 30 0.88 -23.34 11.29
N SER A 31 -0.44 -23.37 11.57
CA SER A 31 -1.02 -23.32 12.92
C SER A 31 -0.50 -22.18 13.81
N SER A 32 0.05 -21.13 13.20
CA SER A 32 0.56 -19.93 13.87
C SER A 32 -0.08 -18.71 13.24
N SER A 33 -0.98 -18.07 14.01
CA SER A 33 -1.67 -16.84 13.62
C SER A 33 -0.71 -15.66 13.42
N LEU A 34 0.51 -15.75 13.94
CA LEU A 34 1.54 -14.72 13.82
C LEU A 34 2.33 -14.84 12.50
N LEU A 35 2.47 -16.05 11.96
CA LEU A 35 3.21 -16.30 10.72
C LEU A 35 2.30 -16.34 9.50
N LEU A 36 1.15 -17.01 9.61
CA LEU A 36 0.20 -17.12 8.51
C LEU A 36 -1.24 -17.14 9.06
N PRO A 37 -1.81 -15.97 9.38
CA PRO A 37 -3.20 -15.88 9.78
C PRO A 37 -4.12 -16.40 8.67
N SER A 38 -5.29 -16.89 9.06
CA SER A 38 -6.29 -17.33 8.08
C SER A 38 -6.86 -16.12 7.31
N PRO A 39 -7.29 -16.31 6.06
CA PRO A 39 -7.87 -15.22 5.26
C PRO A 39 -9.06 -14.55 5.95
N GLY A 40 -9.82 -15.27 6.78
CA GLY A 40 -10.93 -14.71 7.57
C GLY A 40 -10.46 -13.81 8.72
N GLU A 41 -9.40 -14.21 9.43
CA GLU A 41 -8.79 -13.37 10.48
C GLU A 41 -8.17 -12.10 9.87
N THR A 42 -7.46 -12.24 8.74
CA THR A 42 -6.91 -11.09 8.02
C THR A 42 -8.01 -10.13 7.54
N ALA A 43 -9.11 -10.66 6.99
CA ALA A 43 -10.23 -9.84 6.56
C ALA A 43 -10.91 -9.10 7.73
N ASN A 44 -11.08 -9.77 8.87
CA ASN A 44 -11.64 -9.15 10.08
C ASN A 44 -10.74 -8.06 10.64
N GLU A 45 -9.43 -8.30 10.74
CA GLU A 45 -8.49 -7.28 11.21
C GLU A 45 -8.40 -6.11 10.22
N LEU A 46 -8.44 -6.38 8.91
CA LEU A 46 -8.53 -5.32 7.90
C LEU A 46 -9.81 -4.49 8.08
N ALA A 47 -10.97 -5.14 8.24
CA ALA A 47 -12.23 -4.44 8.49
C ALA A 47 -12.18 -3.63 9.78
N ARG A 48 -11.53 -4.15 10.84
CA ARG A 48 -11.33 -3.44 12.10
C ARG A 48 -10.44 -2.21 11.95
N ILE A 49 -9.34 -2.32 11.21
CA ILE A 49 -8.44 -1.19 10.95
C ILE A 49 -9.17 -0.12 10.13
N VAL A 50 -9.85 -0.52 9.06
CA VAL A 50 -10.58 0.39 8.15
C VAL A 50 -11.79 1.03 8.83
N SER A 51 -12.46 0.34 9.75
CA SER A 51 -13.56 0.93 10.54
C SER A 51 -13.08 1.76 11.72
N SER A 52 -11.82 1.64 12.12
CA SER A 52 -11.27 2.41 13.24
C SER A 52 -10.91 3.84 12.82
N ALA A 53 -11.47 4.83 13.52
CA ALA A 53 -11.07 6.23 13.35
C ALA A 53 -9.57 6.45 13.65
N ARG A 54 -8.99 5.65 14.55
CA ARG A 54 -7.57 5.69 14.88
C ARG A 54 -6.68 5.23 13.73
N GLY A 55 -7.08 4.21 12.97
CA GLY A 55 -6.36 3.75 11.78
C GLY A 55 -6.22 4.86 10.75
N TRP A 56 -7.32 5.55 10.46
CA TRP A 56 -7.32 6.71 9.55
C TRP A 56 -6.52 7.90 10.07
N SER A 57 -6.61 8.18 11.38
CA SER A 57 -5.80 9.22 12.03
C SER A 57 -4.30 8.97 11.83
N ASN A 58 -3.85 7.73 12.05
CA ASN A 58 -2.44 7.38 11.89
C ASN A 58 -1.99 7.48 10.43
N ILE A 59 -2.81 7.02 9.47
CA ILE A 59 -2.52 7.14 8.04
C ILE A 59 -2.40 8.62 7.67
N ALA A 60 -3.38 9.45 8.07
CA ALA A 60 -3.37 10.88 7.80
C ALA A 60 -2.13 11.56 8.39
N GLU A 61 -1.72 11.19 9.61
CA GLU A 61 -0.52 11.74 10.25
C GLU A 61 0.76 11.37 9.47
N THR A 62 0.88 10.12 9.01
CA THR A 62 2.03 9.71 8.19
C THR A 62 2.05 10.42 6.84
N CYS A 63 0.91 10.55 6.18
CA CYS A 63 0.79 11.32 4.93
C CYS A 63 1.16 12.78 5.16
N LEU A 64 0.65 13.41 6.22
CA LEU A 64 0.95 14.80 6.55
C LEU A 64 2.45 15.02 6.78
N LYS A 65 3.09 14.14 7.56
CA LYS A 65 4.55 14.18 7.77
C LYS A 65 5.31 14.07 6.45
N ALA A 66 4.90 13.16 5.56
CA ALA A 66 5.53 13.00 4.24
C ALA A 66 5.37 14.26 3.37
N PHE A 67 4.17 14.85 3.34
CA PHE A 67 3.94 16.10 2.60
C PHE A 67 4.74 17.27 3.15
N ILE A 68 4.79 17.44 4.47
CA ILE A 68 5.61 18.48 5.11
C ILE A 68 7.07 18.31 4.71
N GLY A 69 7.61 17.08 4.83
CA GLY A 69 8.98 16.78 4.42
C GLY A 69 9.23 17.10 2.94
N LEU A 70 8.29 16.71 2.06
CA LEU A 70 8.36 17.00 0.63
C LEU A 70 8.40 18.51 0.35
N PHE A 71 7.49 19.29 0.93
CA PHE A 71 7.42 20.73 0.69
C PHE A 71 8.63 21.48 1.26
N LEU A 72 9.15 21.05 2.41
CA LEU A 72 10.39 21.60 2.96
C LEU A 72 11.57 21.31 2.03
N ALA A 73 11.75 20.06 1.61
CA ALA A 73 12.81 19.68 0.69
C ALA A 73 12.71 20.44 -0.64
N LEU A 74 11.50 20.55 -1.19
CA LEU A 74 11.24 21.32 -2.40
C LEU A 74 11.61 22.79 -2.23
N GLY A 75 11.23 23.41 -1.11
CA GLY A 75 11.56 24.81 -0.81
C GLY A 75 13.07 25.03 -0.76
N PHE A 76 13.80 24.18 -0.04
CA PHE A 76 15.26 24.27 0.02
C PHE A 76 15.93 24.01 -1.31
N ALA A 77 15.49 22.98 -2.05
CA ALA A 77 16.04 22.64 -3.36
C ALA A 77 15.81 23.77 -4.38
N LEU A 78 14.65 24.43 -4.33
CA LEU A 78 14.34 25.53 -5.24
C LEU A 78 15.19 26.76 -4.95
N VAL A 79 15.38 27.11 -3.67
CA VAL A 79 16.27 28.21 -3.28
C VAL A 79 17.72 27.89 -3.66
N ALA A 80 18.20 26.68 -3.34
CA ALA A 80 19.56 26.25 -3.68
C ALA A 80 19.80 26.22 -5.20
N GLY A 81 18.87 25.65 -5.97
CA GLY A 81 18.94 25.60 -7.43
C GLY A 81 18.90 26.98 -8.07
N PHE A 82 18.08 27.90 -7.54
CA PHE A 82 18.06 29.28 -8.00
C PHE A 82 19.38 30.02 -7.71
N LEU A 83 19.95 29.86 -6.50
CA LEU A 83 21.24 30.46 -6.16
C LEU A 83 22.38 29.92 -7.04
N MET A 84 22.41 28.61 -7.29
CA MET A 84 23.40 27.99 -8.20
C MET A 84 23.28 28.52 -9.63
N GLY A 85 22.07 28.80 -10.11
CA GLY A 85 21.85 29.35 -11.45
C GLY A 85 22.19 30.84 -11.59
N LEU A 86 22.27 31.59 -10.49
CA LEU A 86 22.49 33.04 -10.50
C LEU A 86 23.94 33.43 -10.16
N LEU A 87 24.67 32.59 -9.43
CA LEU A 87 26.05 32.84 -9.03
C LEU A 87 27.01 31.93 -9.80
N ASP A 88 27.70 32.48 -10.80
CA ASP A 88 28.75 31.76 -11.56
C ASP A 88 29.80 31.12 -10.64
N ALA A 89 30.10 31.73 -9.49
CA ALA A 89 31.04 31.22 -8.48
C ALA A 89 30.59 29.92 -7.78
N LEU A 90 29.31 29.57 -7.83
CA LEU A 90 28.74 28.32 -7.32
C LEU A 90 28.47 27.30 -8.45
N TYR A 91 28.44 27.76 -9.71
CA TYR A 91 28.27 26.90 -10.88
C TYR A 91 29.55 26.13 -11.22
N ASP A 92 30.71 26.75 -11.01
CA ASP A 92 32.04 26.18 -11.29
C ASP A 92 32.66 25.38 -10.11
N LEU A 93 31.95 25.21 -8.99
CA LEU A 93 32.40 24.44 -7.82
C LEU A 93 31.92 22.97 -7.89
#